data_AF-A0A9W4T743-F1
#
_entry.id   AF-A0A9W4T743-F1
#
_cell.length_a   1.000
_cell.length_b   1.000
_cell.length_c   1.000
_cell.angle_alpha   90.00
_cell.angle_beta   90.00
_cell.angle_gamma   90.00
#
_symmetry.space_group_name_H-M   'P 1'
#
loop_
_entity.id
_entity.type
_entity.pdbx_description
1 polymer ?
#
loop_
_entity_poly.entity_id
_entity_poly.type
_entity_poly.pdbx_seq_one_letter_code
_entity_poly.pdbx_strand_id
1 'polypeptide(L)'
;KYDHSRSNYPTHHSLLSKSQIDYIWSSAKVVSNFTCCEVLDVDPILSDYSLVIFSVENFLDIRNNKRNIPSKKIYDYDKMTDDK
;
A
#
# COMPACT_ATOMS: atom_id res chain seq x y z
N LYS A 1 -10.88 11.22 23.29
CA LYS A 1 -11.74 11.46 22.10
C LYS A 1 -11.71 10.18 21.28
N TYR A 2 -12.87 9.52 21.10
CA TYR A 2 -12.99 8.32 20.27
C TYR A 2 -12.80 8.76 18.82
N ASP A 3 -11.80 8.21 18.15
CA ASP A 3 -11.52 8.51 16.76
C ASP A 3 -12.58 7.79 15.90
N HIS A 4 -13.56 8.55 15.42
CA HIS A 4 -14.66 8.05 14.58
C HIS A 4 -14.18 7.47 13.24
N SER A 5 -12.89 7.60 12.91
CA SER A 5 -12.27 7.02 11.70
C SER A 5 -11.79 5.58 11.87
N ARG A 6 -11.90 4.98 13.07
CA ARG A 6 -11.53 3.58 13.27
C ARG A 6 -12.60 2.65 12.68
N SER A 7 -12.20 1.88 11.66
CA SER A 7 -12.88 0.63 11.31
C SER A 7 -12.94 -0.26 12.56
N ASN A 8 -14.14 -0.50 13.07
CA ASN A 8 -14.37 -1.30 14.28
C ASN A 8 -14.56 -2.80 13.96
N TYR A 9 -14.18 -3.24 12.76
CA TYR A 9 -14.39 -4.64 12.36
C TYR A 9 -13.15 -5.49 12.72
N PRO A 10 -13.32 -6.62 13.43
CA PRO A 10 -12.22 -7.53 13.71
C PRO A 10 -11.69 -8.13 12.41
N THR A 11 -10.37 -8.32 12.34
CA THR A 11 -9.68 -8.88 11.15
C THR A 11 -9.24 -10.32 11.37
N HIS A 12 -9.20 -10.78 12.62
CA HIS A 12 -8.83 -12.14 13.00
C HIS A 12 -9.95 -12.79 13.82
N HIS A 13 -10.31 -14.01 13.43
CA HIS A 13 -11.45 -14.76 13.92
C HIS A 13 -10.99 -16.16 14.36
N SER A 14 -10.61 -16.30 15.62
CA SER A 14 -10.38 -17.62 16.20
C SER A 14 -11.71 -18.27 16.60
N LEU A 15 -11.67 -19.58 16.89
CA LEU A 15 -12.82 -20.33 17.39
C LEU A 15 -13.45 -19.74 18.67
N LEU A 16 -12.66 -19.04 19.48
CA LEU A 16 -13.07 -18.57 20.81
C LEU A 16 -13.04 -17.05 20.97
N SER A 17 -12.46 -16.32 20.01
CA SER A 17 -12.26 -14.88 20.14
C SER A 17 -12.13 -14.20 18.78
N LYS A 18 -12.63 -12.97 18.69
CA LYS A 18 -12.38 -12.08 17.56
C LYS A 18 -11.46 -10.95 18.01
N SER A 19 -10.46 -10.64 17.20
CA SER A 19 -9.44 -9.64 17.52
C SER A 19 -9.15 -8.76 16.31
N GLN A 20 -8.79 -7.50 16.58
CA GLN A 20 -8.27 -6.58 15.56
C GLN A 20 -6.76 -6.46 15.78
N ILE A 21 -5.99 -7.20 15.00
CA ILE A 21 -4.53 -7.27 15.12
C ILE A 21 -3.80 -6.84 13.85
N ASP A 22 -4.54 -6.66 12.75
CA ASP A 22 -4.01 -6.19 11.48
C ASP A 22 -4.27 -4.70 11.30
N TYR A 23 -3.20 -3.97 10.99
CA TYR A 23 -3.24 -2.51 10.88
C TYR A 23 -2.57 -2.05 9.59
N ILE A 24 -3.19 -1.06 8.94
CA ILE A 24 -2.63 -0.35 7.80
C ILE A 24 -2.30 1.06 8.27
N TRP A 25 -1.02 1.40 8.29
CA TRP A 25 -0.55 2.74 8.65
C TRP A 25 -0.02 3.46 7.44
N SER A 26 -0.32 4.75 7.36
CA SER A 26 0.16 5.60 6.27
C SER A 26 0.39 7.03 6.75
N SER A 27 1.10 7.81 5.94
CA SER A 27 1.28 9.24 6.22
C SER A 27 -0.06 9.98 6.18
N ALA A 28 -0.20 11.03 6.98
CA ALA A 28 -1.43 11.84 7.03
C ALA A 28 -1.88 12.34 5.64
N LYS A 29 -0.92 12.67 4.76
CA LYS A 29 -1.16 13.10 3.38
C LYS A 29 -1.80 12.03 2.50
N VAL A 30 -1.51 10.75 2.78
CA VAL A 30 -2.07 9.63 2.02
C VAL A 30 -3.42 9.23 2.59
N VAL A 31 -3.57 9.26 3.92
CA VAL A 31 -4.85 9.01 4.61
C VAL A 31 -5.93 10.00 4.18
N SER A 32 -5.60 11.27 3.93
CA SER A 32 -6.57 12.25 3.43
C SER A 32 -7.14 11.92 2.04
N ASN A 33 -6.50 11.01 1.29
CA ASN A 33 -6.97 10.56 -0.02
C ASN A 33 -7.64 9.18 0.06
N PHE A 34 -7.88 8.64 1.25
CA PHE A 34 -8.60 7.38 1.41
C PHE A 34 -10.07 7.61 1.08
N THR A 35 -10.61 6.84 0.15
CA THR A 35 -12.01 6.93 -0.27
C THR A 35 -12.86 5.81 0.31
N CYS A 36 -12.27 4.67 0.61
CA CYS A 36 -12.97 3.52 1.19
C CYS A 36 -12.00 2.68 2.03
N CYS A 37 -12.54 2.02 3.07
CA CYS A 37 -11.88 0.96 3.83
C CYS A 37 -12.95 -0.02 4.29
N GLU A 38 -12.84 -1.28 3.85
CA GLU A 38 -13.79 -2.34 4.16
C GLU A 38 -13.05 -3.62 4.58
N VAL A 39 -13.75 -4.47 5.32
CA VAL A 39 -13.26 -5.78 5.74
C VAL A 39 -14.17 -6.82 5.11
N LEU A 40 -13.58 -7.74 4.35
CA LEU A 40 -14.28 -8.85 3.71
C LEU A 40 -13.95 -10.14 4.45
N ASP A 41 -14.99 -10.84 4.92
CA ASP A 41 -14.84 -12.13 5.54
C ASP A 41 -14.38 -13.16 4.50
N VAL A 42 -13.40 -13.98 4.89
CA VAL A 42 -12.90 -15.09 4.10
C VAL A 42 -13.52 -16.37 4.65
N ASP A 43 -13.68 -17.38 3.80
CA ASP A 43 -14.10 -18.71 4.24
C ASP A 43 -13.12 -19.21 5.34
N PRO A 44 -13.62 -19.57 6.54
CA PRO A 44 -12.79 -20.06 7.64
C PRO A 44 -11.97 -21.31 7.31
N ILE A 45 -12.36 -22.07 6.27
CA ILE A 45 -11.58 -23.21 5.77
C ILE A 45 -10.26 -22.73 5.13
N LEU A 46 -10.26 -21.54 4.53
CA LEU A 46 -9.10 -20.96 3.85
C LEU A 46 -8.24 -20.12 4.81
N SER A 47 -8.88 -19.32 5.66
CA SER A 47 -8.18 -18.47 6.62
C SER A 47 -9.08 -18.05 7.78
N ASP A 48 -8.50 -17.94 8.97
CA ASP A 48 -9.05 -17.29 10.15
C ASP A 48 -8.91 -15.76 10.12
N TYR A 49 -8.37 -15.20 9.04
CA TYR A 49 -8.26 -13.76 8.82
C TYR A 49 -9.21 -13.27 7.73
N SER A 50 -9.81 -12.10 7.98
CA SER A 50 -10.58 -11.34 7.01
C SER A 50 -9.66 -10.45 6.17
N LEU A 51 -10.02 -10.20 4.91
CA LEU A 51 -9.27 -9.31 4.03
C LEU A 51 -9.62 -7.86 4.32
N VAL A 52 -8.61 -7.01 4.46
CA VAL A 52 -8.80 -5.55 4.57
C VAL A 52 -8.56 -4.93 3.20
N ILE A 53 -9.59 -4.32 2.62
CA ILE A 53 -9.52 -3.63 1.34
C ILE A 53 -9.67 -2.14 1.59
N PHE A 54 -8.77 -1.34 1.02
CA PHE A 54 -8.85 0.11 1.09
C PHE A 54 -8.61 0.70 -0.29
N SER A 55 -9.27 1.82 -0.56
CA SER A 55 -9.13 2.57 -1.80
C SER A 55 -8.52 3.93 -1.51
N VAL A 56 -7.56 4.33 -2.34
CA VAL A 56 -6.84 5.58 -2.21
C VAL A 56 -6.85 6.28 -3.57
N GLU A 57 -7.42 7.48 -3.60
CA GLU A 57 -7.34 8.32 -4.78
C GLU A 57 -5.91 8.78 -5.03
N ASN A 58 -5.52 8.84 -6.31
CA ASN A 58 -4.23 9.36 -6.74
C ASN A 58 -3.00 8.67 -6.09
N PHE A 59 -3.15 7.43 -5.59
CA PHE A 59 -2.07 6.65 -4.97
C PHE A 59 -0.86 6.51 -5.89
N LEU A 60 -1.11 6.42 -7.19
CA LEU A 60 -0.13 6.33 -8.25
C LEU A 60 -0.29 7.49 -9.25
N ASP A 61 -0.37 8.75 -8.79
CA ASP A 61 -0.16 9.85 -9.72
C ASP A 61 1.28 9.81 -10.24
N ILE A 62 1.45 9.18 -11.40
CA ILE A 62 2.72 8.97 -12.09
C ILE A 62 3.42 10.32 -12.38
N ARG A 63 2.66 11.43 -12.44
CA ARG A 63 3.22 12.80 -12.59
C ARG A 63 4.00 13.23 -11.34
N ASN A 64 3.58 12.78 -10.16
CA ASN A 64 4.25 13.06 -8.89
C ASN A 64 5.26 11.96 -8.52
N ASN A 65 5.08 10.76 -9.08
CA ASN A 65 6.03 9.66 -8.96
C ASN A 65 7.14 9.84 -10.00
N LYS A 66 8.02 10.83 -9.79
CA LYS A 66 9.32 10.86 -10.47
C LYS A 66 10.04 9.58 -10.07
N ARG A 67 9.85 8.50 -10.83
CA ARG A 67 10.84 7.42 -10.85
C ARG A 67 12.16 8.13 -11.09
N ASN A 68 13.08 8.03 -10.14
CA ASN A 68 14.51 8.16 -10.42
C ASN A 68 14.84 6.99 -11.36
N ILE A 69 14.41 7.08 -12.62
CA ILE A 69 14.94 6.27 -13.69
C ILE A 69 16.40 6.72 -13.71
N PRO A 70 17.37 5.85 -13.35
CA PRO A 70 18.75 6.19 -13.59
C PRO A 70 18.79 6.45 -15.09
N SER A 71 19.05 7.70 -15.49
CA SER A 71 19.26 8.02 -16.89
C SER A 71 20.24 6.99 -17.41
N LYS A 72 19.79 6.11 -18.32
CA LYS A 72 20.63 5.10 -18.94
C LYS A 72 21.87 5.86 -19.37
N LYS A 73 23.04 5.55 -18.79
CA LYS A 73 24.29 6.16 -19.24
C LYS A 73 24.42 5.75 -20.70
N ILE A 74 24.08 6.66 -21.61
CA ILE A 74 24.37 6.49 -23.02
C ILE A 74 25.88 6.72 -23.10
N TYR A 75 26.63 5.62 -23.16
CA TYR A 75 28.04 5.69 -23.48
C TYR A 75 28.13 6.04 -24.96
N ASP A 76 28.64 7.23 -25.25
CA ASP A 76 28.95 7.69 -26.59
C ASP A 76 30.26 7.00 -27.02
N TYR A 77 30.13 5.85 -27.68
CA TYR A 77 31.28 5.04 -28.12
C TYR A 77 32.10 5.73 -29.22
N ASP A 78 31.55 6.74 -29.90
CA ASP A 78 32.27 7.51 -30.92
C ASP A 78 33.36 8.40 -30.31
N LYS A 79 33.35 8.58 -28.99
CA LYS A 79 34.38 9.32 -28.23
C LYS A 79 35.38 8.41 -27.50
N MET A 80 35.29 7.09 -27.66
CA MET A 80 36.37 6.20 -27.24
C MET A 80 37.46 6.20 -28.30
N THR A 81 38.22 7.29 -28.37
CA THR A 81 39.54 7.24 -28.99
C THR A 81 40.42 6.39 -28.08
N ASP A 82 40.71 5.16 -28.50
CA ASP A 82 41.82 4.38 -27.96
C ASP A 82 43.11 5.19 -28.26
N ASP A 83 43.52 6.03 -27.32
CA ASP A 83 44.88 6.56 -27.31
C ASP A 83 45.82 5.38 -27.01
N LYS A 84 46.38 4.81 -28.07
CA LYS A 84 47.55 3.92 -28.04
C LYS A 84 48.80 4.67 -28.48
#